data_AF-A0A7X9FTL7-F1
#
_entry.id   AF-A0A7X9FTL7-F1
#
_cell.length_a   1.000
_cell.length_b   1.000
_cell.length_c   1.000
_cell.angle_alpha   90.00
_cell.angle_beta   90.00
_cell.angle_gamma   90.00
#
_symmetry.space_group_name_H-M   'P 1'
#
loop_
_entity.id
_entity.type
_entity.pdbx_description
1 polymer ?
#
loop_
_entity_poly.entity_id
_entity_poly.type
_entity_poly.pdbx_seq_one_letter_code
_entity_poly.pdbx_strand_id
1 'polypeptide(L)'
;RHVGDADLLIDQRDLPRLRMILVGLNWQRVPFCASFDTTSELYTKNSENFMLDIHTNPVEDRFASKIRTEEVLDFSERNALAPMPYKLPFPSREDMLLLLCVHGMKHLWCRLLWVFDIVCALEQKDDFNWDLVLKKSSEMACLRQVLCGMKIAELLSGRVVPGCVSKAISKDARVQEVAKELVSLIFERRAGVVASLHNILLHMKLQDSHLWALKVPIYRALSRIIRCLMTCQ
;
A
#
# COMPACT_ATOMS: atom_id res chain seq x y z
N ARG A 1 -11.45 7.79 14.93
CA ARG A 1 -10.08 7.21 14.81
C ARG A 1 -9.09 8.29 15.23
N HIS A 2 -8.17 8.01 16.16
CA HIS A 2 -6.98 8.85 16.32
C HIS A 2 -5.96 8.38 15.29
N VAL A 3 -5.37 9.31 14.56
CA VAL A 3 -4.39 9.06 13.50
C VAL A 3 -3.01 9.29 14.13
N GLY A 4 -2.16 8.25 14.12
CA GLY A 4 -0.80 8.31 14.67
C GLY A 4 0.24 8.73 13.63
N ASP A 5 -0.14 8.72 12.37
CA ASP A 5 0.72 8.95 11.21
C ASP A 5 -0.08 9.54 10.04
N ALA A 6 0.54 10.41 9.24
CA ALA A 6 0.00 10.85 7.96
C ALA A 6 0.97 10.52 6.83
N ASP A 7 0.44 9.87 5.80
CA ASP A 7 1.17 9.63 4.55
C ASP A 7 0.96 10.82 3.59
N LEU A 8 2.07 11.35 3.07
CA LEU A 8 2.05 12.33 1.99
C LEU A 8 2.84 11.79 0.80
N LEU A 9 2.20 11.71 -0.36
CA LEU A 9 2.89 11.42 -1.61
C LEU A 9 3.29 12.75 -2.28
N ILE A 10 4.55 12.87 -2.64
CA ILE A 10 5.08 14.02 -3.38
C ILE A 10 5.87 13.56 -4.59
N ASP A 11 6.07 14.49 -5.54
CA ASP A 11 7.03 14.27 -6.60
C ASP A 11 8.47 14.22 -6.03
N GLN A 12 9.27 13.27 -6.51
CA GLN A 12 10.68 13.12 -6.14
C GLN A 12 11.46 14.43 -6.30
N ARG A 13 11.11 15.26 -7.30
CA ARG A 13 11.75 16.55 -7.61
C ARG A 13 11.51 17.59 -6.52
N ASP A 14 10.40 17.49 -5.78
CA ASP A 14 10.02 18.43 -4.73
C ASP A 14 10.57 18.04 -3.34
N LEU A 15 11.10 16.83 -3.17
CA LEU A 15 11.62 16.34 -1.90
C LEU A 15 12.67 17.27 -1.25
N PRO A 16 13.66 17.84 -1.99
CA PRO A 16 14.60 18.79 -1.39
C PRO A 16 13.93 20.05 -0.83
N ARG A 17 12.92 20.56 -1.54
CA ARG A 17 12.16 21.74 -1.11
C ARG A 17 11.31 21.44 0.11
N LEU A 18 10.63 20.29 0.12
CA LEU A 18 9.82 19.87 1.26
C LEU A 18 10.67 19.70 2.51
N ARG A 19 11.87 19.10 2.41
CA ARG A 19 12.82 18.97 3.53
C ARG A 19 13.14 20.33 4.17
N MET A 20 13.39 21.36 3.37
CA MET A 20 13.66 22.71 3.87
C MET A 20 12.45 23.28 4.63
N ILE A 21 11.24 23.09 4.11
CA ILE A 21 9.99 23.52 4.77
C ILE A 21 9.80 22.80 6.09
N LEU A 22 9.95 21.47 6.11
CA LEU A 22 9.78 20.64 7.30
C LEU A 22 10.77 21.04 8.40
N VAL A 23 12.05 21.24 8.06
CA VAL A 23 13.07 21.72 8.99
C VAL A 23 12.70 23.11 9.54
N GLY A 24 12.28 24.04 8.68
CA GLY A 24 11.84 25.36 9.10
C GLY A 24 10.60 25.36 10.01
N LEU A 25 9.77 24.31 9.92
CA LEU A 25 8.60 24.07 10.77
C LEU A 25 8.90 23.22 12.02
N ASN A 26 10.19 22.97 12.32
CA ASN A 26 10.70 22.16 13.43
C ASN A 26 10.30 20.67 13.37
N TRP A 27 10.07 20.12 12.18
CA TRP A 27 10.00 18.68 11.99
C TRP A 27 11.39 18.10 11.89
N GLN A 28 11.60 17.00 12.60
CA GLN A 28 12.86 16.27 12.64
C GLN A 28 12.69 14.97 11.87
N ARG A 29 13.61 14.72 10.95
CA ARG A 29 13.67 13.42 10.27
C ARG A 29 14.03 12.36 11.30
N VAL A 30 13.22 11.30 11.36
CA VAL A 30 13.55 10.11 12.15
C VAL A 30 14.72 9.40 11.46
N PRO A 31 15.86 9.19 12.15
CA PRO A 31 17.00 8.48 11.57
C PRO A 31 16.56 7.09 11.08
N PHE A 32 17.01 6.73 9.89
CA PHE A 32 16.65 5.49 9.22
C PHE A 32 16.94 4.28 10.13
N CYS A 33 15.90 3.65 10.66
CA CYS A 33 16.03 2.44 11.47
C CYS A 33 15.70 1.23 10.61
N ALA A 34 16.71 0.74 9.85
CA ALA A 34 16.72 -0.55 9.16
C ALA A 34 15.43 -0.98 8.42
N SER A 35 14.56 -0.03 8.03
CA SER A 35 13.32 -0.34 7.35
C SER A 35 13.64 -0.65 5.90
N PHE A 36 13.06 -1.72 5.38
CA PHE A 36 13.29 -2.16 4.00
C PHE A 36 12.63 -1.26 2.95
N ASP A 37 12.14 -0.10 3.36
CA ASP A 37 11.34 0.83 2.58
C ASP A 37 12.20 2.03 2.18
N THR A 38 12.58 2.08 0.91
CA THR A 38 13.39 3.16 0.34
C THR A 38 12.53 4.23 -0.33
N THR A 39 11.21 4.10 -0.30
CA THR A 39 10.30 5.02 -0.98
C THR A 39 9.79 6.13 -0.08
N SER A 40 10.15 6.14 1.21
CA SER A 40 9.64 7.13 2.15
C SER A 40 10.66 7.67 3.17
N GLU A 41 10.36 8.86 3.70
CA GLU A 41 11.09 9.53 4.78
C GLU A 41 10.14 9.88 5.93
N LEU A 42 10.44 9.34 7.12
CA LEU A 42 9.63 9.57 8.31
C LEU A 42 10.10 10.81 9.08
N TYR A 43 9.15 11.63 9.51
CA TYR A 43 9.36 12.83 10.32
C TYR A 43 8.51 12.82 11.58
N THR A 44 9.02 13.44 12.64
CA THR A 44 8.30 13.67 13.89
C THR A 44 8.50 15.11 14.33
N LYS A 45 7.58 15.62 15.14
CA LYS A 45 7.66 16.95 15.74
C LYS A 45 7.58 16.82 17.26
N ASN A 46 8.55 17.39 17.98
CA ASN A 46 8.53 17.50 19.45
C ASN A 46 8.22 16.20 20.22
N SER A 47 8.61 15.02 19.70
CA SER A 47 8.23 13.71 20.29
C SER A 47 6.70 13.54 20.49
N GLU A 48 5.90 14.26 19.71
CA GLU A 48 4.47 14.02 19.59
C GLU A 48 4.26 12.61 19.02
N ASN A 49 3.19 11.93 19.46
CA ASN A 49 2.77 10.62 18.93
C ASN A 49 2.24 10.68 17.48
N PHE A 50 2.58 11.75 16.75
CA PHE A 50 2.19 11.95 15.37
C PHE A 50 3.44 11.93 14.48
N MET A 51 3.40 11.07 13.47
CA MET A 51 4.45 10.92 12.49
C MET A 51 3.99 11.38 11.12
N LEU A 52 4.92 11.87 10.31
CA LEU A 52 4.66 12.25 8.93
C LEU A 52 5.53 11.38 8.04
N ASP A 53 4.90 10.51 7.26
CA ASP A 53 5.57 9.60 6.33
C ASP A 53 5.52 10.20 4.92
N ILE A 54 6.68 10.68 4.43
CA ILE A 54 6.80 11.35 3.14
C ILE A 54 7.21 10.33 2.09
N HIS A 55 6.30 9.96 1.21
CA HIS A 55 6.54 9.03 0.11
C HIS A 55 6.90 9.78 -1.17
N THR A 56 7.87 9.27 -1.94
CA THR A 56 8.12 9.70 -3.32
C THR A 56 7.65 8.69 -4.36
N ASN A 57 7.29 7.49 -3.91
CA ASN A 57 6.71 6.43 -4.73
C ASN A 57 5.59 5.75 -3.93
N PRO A 58 4.37 5.59 -4.46
CA PRO A 58 3.25 4.99 -3.73
C PRO A 58 3.53 3.54 -3.32
N VAL A 59 4.38 2.83 -4.07
CA VAL A 59 4.68 1.41 -3.85
C VAL A 59 6.12 1.14 -4.23
N GLU A 60 6.88 0.45 -3.38
CA GLU A 60 8.23 0.01 -3.76
C GLU A 60 8.19 -0.86 -5.03
N ASP A 61 9.09 -0.60 -5.98
CA ASP A 61 9.20 -1.35 -7.26
C ASP A 61 9.22 -2.88 -7.09
N ARG A 62 9.72 -3.36 -5.95
CA ARG A 62 9.77 -4.79 -5.63
C ARG A 62 8.40 -5.44 -5.49
N PHE A 63 7.36 -4.67 -5.18
CA PHE A 63 5.97 -5.15 -5.11
C PHE A 63 5.26 -5.11 -6.45
N ALA A 64 5.98 -4.71 -7.51
CA ALA A 64 5.72 -5.11 -8.88
C ALA A 64 4.35 -4.68 -9.43
N SER A 65 3.84 -3.53 -8.98
CA SER A 65 2.72 -2.83 -9.62
C SER A 65 3.24 -1.84 -10.67
N LYS A 66 2.33 -1.36 -11.53
CA LYS A 66 2.59 -0.23 -12.46
C LYS A 66 2.12 1.11 -11.90
N ILE A 67 1.73 1.17 -10.62
CA ILE A 67 1.24 2.41 -10.01
C ILE A 67 2.40 3.40 -9.93
N ARG A 68 2.29 4.52 -10.65
CA ARG A 68 3.30 5.57 -10.69
C ARG A 68 2.88 6.78 -9.87
N THR A 69 3.85 7.49 -9.31
CA THR A 69 3.62 8.72 -8.54
C THR A 69 2.83 9.74 -9.35
N GLU A 70 3.21 9.96 -10.61
CA GLU A 70 2.56 10.94 -11.48
C GLU A 70 1.08 10.60 -11.70
N GLU A 71 0.77 9.32 -11.94
CA GLU A 71 -0.62 8.88 -12.11
C GLU A 71 -1.45 9.14 -10.84
N VAL A 72 -0.86 8.88 -9.67
CA VAL A 72 -1.52 9.12 -8.37
C VAL A 72 -1.74 10.59 -8.11
N LEU A 73 -0.76 11.44 -8.39
CA LEU A 73 -0.89 12.88 -8.26
C LEU A 73 -1.95 13.41 -9.22
N ASP A 74 -1.92 13.01 -10.49
CA ASP A 74 -2.86 13.46 -11.54
C ASP A 74 -4.33 13.13 -11.23
N PHE A 75 -4.63 11.93 -10.70
CA PHE A 75 -6.00 11.63 -10.27
C PHE A 75 -6.37 12.28 -8.94
N SER A 76 -5.40 12.59 -8.09
CA SER A 76 -5.65 13.23 -6.79
C SER A 76 -5.98 14.71 -6.94
N GLU A 77 -5.39 15.41 -7.90
CA GLU A 77 -5.68 16.84 -8.18
C GLU A 77 -7.10 17.10 -8.68
N ARG A 78 -7.69 16.09 -9.31
CA ARG A 78 -9.08 16.09 -9.79
C ARG A 78 -10.10 15.96 -8.66
N ASN A 79 -9.63 15.66 -7.46
CA ASN A 79 -10.42 15.47 -6.25
C ASN A 79 -9.89 16.41 -5.15
N ALA A 80 -10.69 16.62 -4.11
CA ALA A 80 -10.25 17.40 -2.96
C ALA A 80 -10.97 16.93 -1.70
N LEU A 81 -10.25 16.94 -0.58
CA LEU A 81 -10.89 16.75 0.73
C LEU A 81 -11.76 17.97 1.06
N ALA A 82 -13.02 17.71 1.42
CA ALA A 82 -13.98 18.72 1.82
C ALA A 82 -14.68 18.34 3.15
N PRO A 83 -15.06 19.32 3.99
CA PRO A 83 -14.77 20.75 3.87
C PRO A 83 -13.41 21.09 4.51
N MET A 84 -12.45 21.54 3.70
CA MET A 84 -11.15 22.04 4.16
C MET A 84 -10.96 23.51 3.73
N PRO A 85 -10.30 24.36 4.54
CA PRO A 85 -10.03 25.76 4.18
C PRO A 85 -9.10 25.92 2.97
N TYR A 86 -8.41 24.85 2.58
CA TYR A 86 -7.53 24.79 1.42
C TYR A 86 -7.92 23.59 0.56
N LYS A 87 -7.80 23.72 -0.77
CA LYS A 87 -7.95 22.58 -1.69
C LYS A 87 -6.77 21.63 -1.46
N LEU A 88 -7.04 20.50 -0.80
CA LEU A 88 -6.05 19.45 -0.59
C LEU A 88 -6.30 18.31 -1.58
N PRO A 89 -5.43 18.11 -2.59
CA PRO A 89 -5.53 16.98 -3.51
C PRO A 89 -5.60 15.67 -2.74
N PHE A 90 -6.48 14.78 -3.17
CA PHE A 90 -6.69 13.51 -2.49
C PHE A 90 -7.16 12.44 -3.47
N PRO A 91 -6.75 11.17 -3.36
CA PRO A 91 -7.24 10.12 -4.23
C PRO A 91 -8.78 10.05 -4.26
N SER A 92 -9.36 9.71 -5.42
CA SER A 92 -10.77 9.32 -5.47
C SER A 92 -11.00 8.09 -4.57
N ARG A 93 -12.25 7.78 -4.24
CA ARG A 93 -12.57 6.63 -3.37
C ARG A 93 -12.12 5.31 -4.00
N GLU A 94 -12.29 5.19 -5.31
CA GLU A 94 -11.85 4.04 -6.11
C GLU A 94 -10.34 3.93 -6.10
N ASP A 95 -9.62 5.03 -6.35
CA ASP A 95 -8.16 5.04 -6.35
C ASP A 95 -7.58 4.78 -4.96
N MET A 96 -8.21 5.33 -3.92
CA MET A 96 -7.83 5.08 -2.53
C MET A 96 -7.93 3.59 -2.19
N LEU A 97 -8.98 2.90 -2.65
CA LEU A 97 -9.11 1.46 -2.44
C LEU A 97 -7.97 0.67 -3.10
N LEU A 98 -7.53 1.07 -4.30
CA LEU A 98 -6.38 0.46 -4.97
C LEU A 98 -5.12 0.63 -4.12
N LEU A 99 -4.83 1.86 -3.70
CA LEU A 99 -3.65 2.18 -2.88
C LEU A 99 -3.66 1.42 -1.55
N LEU A 100 -4.81 1.38 -0.87
CA LEU A 100 -5.00 0.63 0.38
C LEU A 100 -4.74 -0.87 0.18
N CYS A 101 -5.25 -1.46 -0.89
CA CYS A 101 -5.00 -2.86 -1.19
C CYS A 101 -3.52 -3.13 -1.39
N VAL A 102 -2.81 -2.32 -2.19
CA VAL A 102 -1.38 -2.53 -2.45
C VAL A 102 -0.53 -2.30 -1.19
N HIS A 103 -0.85 -1.28 -0.39
CA HIS A 103 -0.19 -1.02 0.88
C HIS A 103 -0.40 -2.18 1.87
N GLY A 104 -1.64 -2.68 2.01
CA GLY A 104 -1.95 -3.86 2.82
C GLY A 104 -1.16 -5.10 2.38
N MET A 105 -1.01 -5.31 1.06
CA MET A 105 -0.20 -6.41 0.52
C MET A 105 1.29 -6.29 0.86
N LYS A 106 1.87 -5.09 0.76
CA LYS A 106 3.27 -4.83 1.12
C LYS A 106 3.58 -5.34 2.53
N HIS A 107 2.64 -5.13 3.44
CA HIS A 107 2.74 -5.56 4.84
C HIS A 107 2.07 -6.92 5.14
N LEU A 108 1.61 -7.64 4.11
CA LEU A 108 0.93 -8.93 4.24
C LEU A 108 -0.25 -8.89 5.23
N TRP A 109 -0.98 -7.77 5.28
CA TRP A 109 -2.15 -7.56 6.13
C TRP A 109 -1.92 -7.78 7.63
N CYS A 110 -0.69 -7.61 8.12
CA CYS A 110 -0.34 -7.87 9.52
C CYS A 110 -1.10 -6.99 10.55
N ARG A 111 -1.79 -5.93 10.11
CA ARG A 111 -2.61 -5.04 10.94
C ARG A 111 -4.06 -5.06 10.47
N LEU A 112 -4.99 -5.40 11.37
CA LEU A 112 -6.44 -5.42 11.09
C LEU A 112 -7.00 -4.06 10.68
N LEU A 113 -6.35 -2.96 11.07
CA LEU A 113 -6.84 -1.62 10.73
C LEU A 113 -6.98 -1.41 9.22
N TRP A 114 -6.09 -1.98 8.40
CA TRP A 114 -6.17 -1.86 6.94
C TRP A 114 -7.37 -2.60 6.37
N VAL A 115 -7.73 -3.74 6.98
CA VAL A 115 -8.93 -4.50 6.59
C VAL A 115 -10.19 -3.68 6.89
N PHE A 116 -10.24 -3.02 8.05
CA PHE A 116 -11.37 -2.16 8.41
C PHE A 116 -11.59 -1.02 7.40
N ASP A 117 -10.52 -0.45 6.82
CA ASP A 117 -10.67 0.60 5.80
C ASP A 117 -11.34 0.09 4.51
N ILE A 118 -11.04 -1.15 4.10
CA ILE A 118 -11.75 -1.80 2.99
C ILE A 118 -13.22 -2.07 3.35
N VAL A 119 -13.49 -2.53 4.58
CA VAL A 119 -14.86 -2.77 5.04
C VAL A 119 -15.67 -1.47 5.03
N CYS A 120 -15.09 -0.35 5.45
CA CYS A 120 -15.74 0.95 5.35
C CYS A 120 -16.05 1.34 3.89
N ALA A 121 -15.18 0.99 2.94
CA ALA A 121 -15.45 1.20 1.51
C ALA A 121 -16.63 0.32 1.03
N LEU A 122 -16.71 -0.93 1.48
CA LEU A 122 -17.83 -1.85 1.18
C LEU A 122 -19.18 -1.38 1.72
N GLU A 123 -19.19 -0.61 2.81
CA GLU A 123 -20.40 -0.10 3.45
C GLU A 123 -20.92 1.21 2.85
N GLN A 124 -20.17 1.84 1.95
CA GLN A 124 -20.63 3.05 1.26
C GLN A 124 -21.78 2.73 0.30
N LYS A 125 -22.87 3.50 0.36
CA LYS A 125 -24.03 3.35 -0.52
C LYS A 125 -23.92 4.19 -1.81
N ASP A 126 -24.41 3.58 -2.89
CA ASP A 126 -24.99 4.13 -4.13
C ASP A 126 -24.15 4.92 -5.16
N ASP A 127 -22.82 5.05 -5.06
CA ASP A 127 -22.03 5.63 -6.16
C ASP A 127 -20.57 5.12 -6.26
N PHE A 128 -20.25 3.99 -5.64
CA PHE A 128 -18.89 3.45 -5.73
C PHE A 128 -18.74 2.61 -7.00
N ASN A 129 -17.81 2.99 -7.88
CA ASN A 129 -17.66 2.35 -9.19
C ASN A 129 -16.71 1.15 -9.14
N TRP A 130 -17.27 -0.03 -8.84
CA TRP A 130 -16.50 -1.27 -8.74
C TRP A 130 -15.91 -1.73 -10.09
N ASP A 131 -16.60 -1.49 -11.20
CA ASP A 131 -16.07 -1.81 -12.53
C ASP A 131 -14.85 -0.95 -12.87
N LEU A 132 -14.85 0.32 -12.44
CA LEU A 132 -13.70 1.20 -12.56
C LEU A 132 -12.51 0.70 -11.73
N VAL A 133 -12.75 0.23 -10.51
CA VAL A 133 -11.71 -0.39 -9.65
C VAL A 133 -11.09 -1.60 -10.34
N LEU A 134 -11.91 -2.51 -10.87
CA LEU A 134 -11.42 -3.70 -11.59
C LEU A 134 -10.64 -3.33 -12.85
N LYS A 135 -11.13 -2.34 -13.61
CA LYS A 135 -10.46 -1.84 -14.81
C LYS A 135 -9.09 -1.23 -14.48
N LYS A 136 -9.06 -0.23 -13.58
CA LYS A 136 -7.82 0.46 -13.19
C LYS A 136 -6.80 -0.50 -12.60
N SER A 137 -7.23 -1.39 -11.70
CA SER A 137 -6.31 -2.36 -11.09
C SER A 137 -5.71 -3.34 -12.11
N SER A 138 -6.46 -3.71 -13.15
CA SER A 138 -5.92 -4.50 -14.26
C SER A 138 -4.89 -3.72 -15.08
N GLU A 139 -5.18 -2.46 -15.42
CA GLU A 139 -4.27 -1.56 -16.17
C GLU A 139 -2.96 -1.31 -15.39
N MET A 140 -3.09 -1.15 -14.07
CA MET A 140 -1.98 -0.92 -13.13
C MET A 140 -1.28 -2.20 -12.65
N ALA A 141 -1.66 -3.38 -13.17
CA ALA A 141 -1.09 -4.68 -12.80
C ALA A 141 -1.12 -4.98 -11.28
N CYS A 142 -2.20 -4.57 -10.61
CA CYS A 142 -2.46 -4.82 -9.20
C CYS A 142 -3.82 -5.50 -8.94
N LEU A 143 -4.42 -6.13 -9.96
CA LEU A 143 -5.76 -6.72 -9.86
C LEU A 143 -5.81 -7.80 -8.76
N ARG A 144 -4.88 -8.76 -8.75
CA ARG A 144 -4.83 -9.83 -7.75
C ARG A 144 -4.66 -9.29 -6.33
N GLN A 145 -3.89 -8.21 -6.17
CA GLN A 145 -3.69 -7.53 -4.89
C GLN A 145 -5.00 -6.93 -4.39
N VAL A 146 -5.75 -6.26 -5.27
CA VAL A 146 -7.10 -5.74 -4.97
C VAL A 146 -8.06 -6.87 -4.63
N LEU A 147 -8.17 -7.90 -5.48
CA LEU A 147 -9.07 -9.03 -5.25
C LEU A 147 -8.75 -9.78 -3.95
N CYS A 148 -7.47 -9.93 -3.60
CA CYS A 148 -7.06 -10.49 -2.31
C CYS A 148 -7.47 -9.60 -1.14
N GLY A 149 -7.25 -8.29 -1.19
CA GLY A 149 -7.70 -7.35 -0.16
C GLY A 149 -9.21 -7.42 0.07
N MET A 150 -9.99 -7.42 -1.02
CA MET A 150 -11.46 -7.57 -0.96
C MET A 150 -11.87 -8.92 -0.37
N LYS A 151 -11.19 -10.01 -0.74
CA LYS A 151 -11.49 -11.35 -0.21
C LYS A 151 -11.15 -11.46 1.29
N ILE A 152 -10.05 -10.85 1.73
CA ILE A 152 -9.67 -10.80 3.15
C ILE A 152 -10.71 -10.02 3.95
N ALA A 153 -11.15 -8.86 3.43
CA ALA A 153 -12.21 -8.07 4.06
C ALA A 153 -13.52 -8.86 4.17
N GLU A 154 -13.93 -9.57 3.12
CA GLU A 154 -15.11 -10.46 3.15
C GLU A 154 -14.96 -11.55 4.23
N LEU A 155 -13.83 -12.25 4.26
CA LEU A 155 -13.58 -13.35 5.20
C LEU A 155 -13.58 -12.89 6.66
N LEU A 156 -13.06 -11.69 6.95
CA LEU A 156 -12.91 -11.19 8.32
C LEU A 156 -14.15 -10.44 8.83
N SER A 157 -14.89 -9.78 7.94
CA SER A 157 -16.07 -8.98 8.34
C SER A 157 -17.41 -9.68 8.09
N GLY A 158 -17.44 -10.71 7.24
CA GLY A 158 -18.67 -11.32 6.76
C GLY A 158 -19.46 -10.46 5.76
N ARG A 159 -18.92 -9.30 5.35
CA ARG A 159 -19.55 -8.44 4.33
C ARG A 159 -19.33 -9.02 2.94
N VAL A 160 -20.44 -9.21 2.21
CA VAL A 160 -20.41 -9.71 0.84
C VAL A 160 -19.80 -8.66 -0.09
N VAL A 161 -18.82 -9.06 -0.90
CA VAL A 161 -18.26 -8.17 -1.92
C VAL A 161 -19.24 -8.01 -3.10
N PRO A 162 -19.18 -6.90 -3.85
CA PRO A 162 -20.02 -6.68 -5.03
C PRO A 162 -19.92 -7.81 -6.04
N GLY A 163 -21.01 -8.07 -6.78
CA GLY A 163 -21.12 -9.21 -7.70
C GLY A 163 -20.02 -9.27 -8.77
N CYS A 164 -19.62 -8.13 -9.34
CA CYS A 164 -18.51 -8.08 -10.31
C CYS A 164 -17.17 -8.46 -9.68
N VAL A 165 -16.90 -8.02 -8.45
CA VAL A 165 -15.70 -8.38 -7.66
C VAL A 165 -15.74 -9.86 -7.29
N SER A 166 -16.88 -10.37 -6.82
CA SER A 166 -17.07 -11.80 -6.50
C SER A 166 -16.79 -12.69 -7.71
N LYS A 167 -17.32 -12.32 -8.89
CA LYS A 167 -17.06 -13.02 -10.16
C LYS A 167 -15.60 -12.94 -10.60
N ALA A 168 -14.90 -11.85 -10.31
CA ALA A 168 -13.46 -11.75 -10.56
C ALA A 168 -12.66 -12.66 -9.62
N ILE A 169 -12.99 -12.68 -8.33
CA ILE A 169 -12.38 -13.59 -7.33
C ILE A 169 -12.58 -15.06 -7.74
N SER A 170 -13.77 -15.45 -8.21
CA SER A 170 -14.04 -16.84 -8.58
C SER A 170 -13.25 -17.32 -9.81
N LYS A 171 -12.77 -16.39 -10.66
CA LYS A 171 -11.95 -16.71 -11.84
C LYS A 171 -10.48 -16.93 -11.50
N ASP A 172 -10.02 -16.50 -10.33
CA ASP A 172 -8.64 -16.63 -9.91
C ASP A 172 -8.55 -17.44 -8.61
N ALA A 173 -8.33 -18.75 -8.75
CA ALA A 173 -8.21 -19.66 -7.61
C ALA A 173 -7.09 -19.25 -6.63
N ARG A 174 -6.05 -18.55 -7.12
CA ARG A 174 -4.94 -18.10 -6.27
C ARG A 174 -5.40 -17.05 -5.27
N VAL A 175 -6.34 -16.18 -5.65
CA VAL A 175 -6.87 -15.15 -4.75
C VAL A 175 -7.46 -15.78 -3.49
N GLN A 176 -8.26 -16.84 -3.67
CA GLN A 176 -8.90 -17.52 -2.53
C GLN A 176 -7.89 -18.26 -1.65
N GLU A 177 -6.91 -18.93 -2.26
CA GLU A 177 -5.82 -19.63 -1.56
C GLU A 177 -5.04 -18.65 -0.68
N VAL A 178 -4.52 -17.58 -1.29
CA VAL A 178 -3.66 -16.61 -0.61
C VAL A 178 -4.41 -15.79 0.42
N ALA A 179 -5.67 -15.41 0.16
CA ALA A 179 -6.47 -14.69 1.14
C ALA A 179 -6.71 -15.52 2.42
N LYS A 180 -7.00 -16.82 2.29
CA LYS A 180 -7.14 -17.72 3.45
C LYS A 180 -5.82 -17.86 4.21
N GLU A 181 -4.70 -18.03 3.49
CA GLU A 181 -3.36 -18.12 4.06
C GLU A 181 -3.02 -16.86 4.87
N LEU A 182 -3.24 -15.67 4.31
CA LEU A 182 -3.01 -14.39 4.97
C LEU A 182 -3.92 -14.18 6.20
N VAL A 183 -5.20 -14.56 6.11
CA VAL A 183 -6.13 -14.50 7.26
C VAL A 183 -5.62 -15.38 8.40
N SER A 184 -5.17 -16.60 8.13
CA SER A 184 -4.57 -17.48 9.15
C SER A 184 -3.35 -16.83 9.82
N LEU A 185 -2.46 -16.22 9.02
CA LEU A 185 -1.26 -15.57 9.52
C LEU A 185 -1.54 -14.37 10.45
N ILE A 186 -2.63 -13.64 10.22
CA ILE A 186 -3.06 -12.55 11.10
C ILE A 186 -3.33 -13.06 12.52
N PHE A 187 -3.93 -14.24 12.67
CA PHE A 187 -4.29 -14.81 13.97
C PHE A 187 -3.18 -15.67 14.61
N GLU A 188 -2.28 -16.24 13.82
CA GLU A 188 -1.21 -17.13 14.31
C GLU A 188 -0.06 -16.40 15.05
N ARG A 189 -0.11 -15.07 15.16
CA ARG A 189 0.80 -14.22 15.96
C ARG A 189 2.27 -14.69 15.92
N ARG A 190 2.84 -14.90 14.73
CA ARG A 190 4.29 -15.07 14.61
C ARG A 190 4.97 -13.72 14.87
N ALA A 191 5.64 -13.62 16.01
CA ALA A 191 6.53 -12.53 16.33
C ALA A 191 7.57 -12.35 15.22
N GLY A 192 7.69 -11.12 14.71
CA GLY A 192 8.80 -10.69 13.88
C GLY A 192 8.64 -11.00 12.39
N VAL A 193 8.62 -9.93 11.60
CA VAL A 193 8.87 -9.91 10.16
C VAL A 193 10.32 -10.32 9.91
N VAL A 194 10.68 -11.57 10.19
CA VAL A 194 11.89 -12.15 9.61
C VAL A 194 11.52 -12.51 8.19
N ALA A 195 12.23 -11.92 7.22
CA ALA A 195 12.07 -12.18 5.81
C ALA A 195 12.29 -13.67 5.51
N SER A 196 11.21 -14.44 5.60
CA SER A 196 11.20 -15.86 5.27
C SER A 196 11.00 -16.04 3.77
N LEU A 197 11.45 -17.18 3.24
CA LEU A 197 11.11 -17.61 1.88
C LEU A 197 9.59 -17.61 1.68
N HIS A 198 8.83 -17.94 2.72
CA HIS A 198 7.37 -17.90 2.72
C HIS A 198 6.82 -16.50 2.39
N ASN A 199 7.35 -15.42 3.00
CA ASN A 199 6.92 -14.06 2.67
C ASN A 199 7.23 -13.68 1.21
N ILE A 200 8.38 -14.14 0.68
CA ILE A 200 8.72 -13.93 -0.74
C ILE A 200 7.69 -14.63 -1.61
N LEU A 201 7.40 -15.90 -1.32
CA LEU A 201 6.44 -16.70 -2.08
C LEU A 201 5.04 -16.10 -2.04
N LEU A 202 4.59 -15.60 -0.88
CA LEU A 202 3.33 -14.85 -0.77
C LEU A 202 3.35 -13.64 -1.70
N HIS A 203 4.35 -12.76 -1.60
CA HIS A 203 4.47 -11.59 -2.48
C HIS A 203 4.51 -11.96 -3.96
N MET A 204 5.11 -13.10 -4.34
CA MET A 204 5.11 -13.63 -5.72
C MET A 204 3.72 -14.10 -6.15
N LYS A 205 3.02 -14.88 -5.32
CA LYS A 205 1.67 -15.39 -5.59
C LYS A 205 0.67 -14.25 -5.83
N LEU A 206 0.94 -13.07 -5.28
CA LEU A 206 0.09 -11.88 -5.34
C LEU A 206 0.27 -11.04 -6.61
N GLN A 207 1.25 -11.34 -7.46
CA GLN A 207 1.53 -10.56 -8.67
C GLN A 207 0.73 -11.05 -9.86
N ASP A 208 0.08 -10.16 -10.62
CA ASP A 208 -0.81 -10.51 -11.75
C ASP A 208 -0.17 -11.40 -12.81
N SER A 209 1.16 -11.31 -13.00
CA SER A 209 1.91 -12.10 -13.98
C SER A 209 3.17 -12.75 -13.39
N HIS A 210 3.65 -13.81 -14.05
CA HIS A 210 4.93 -14.44 -13.70
C HIS A 210 6.13 -13.49 -13.82
N LEU A 211 6.12 -12.56 -14.79
CA LEU A 211 7.18 -11.56 -14.93
C LEU A 211 7.25 -10.63 -13.71
N TRP A 212 6.08 -10.19 -13.23
CA TRP A 212 5.97 -9.37 -12.01
C TRP A 212 6.34 -10.18 -10.77
N ALA A 213 5.95 -11.46 -10.70
CA ALA A 213 6.34 -12.37 -9.63
C ALA A 213 7.87 -12.53 -9.53
N LEU A 214 8.57 -12.70 -10.66
CA LEU A 214 10.04 -12.87 -10.67
C LEU A 214 10.80 -11.62 -10.21
N LYS A 215 10.22 -10.42 -10.36
CA LYS A 215 10.85 -9.19 -9.85
C LYS A 215 11.00 -9.20 -8.33
N VAL A 216 10.06 -9.79 -7.60
CA VAL A 216 10.07 -9.81 -6.13
C VAL A 216 11.39 -10.38 -5.56
N PRO A 217 11.81 -11.63 -5.87
CA PRO A 217 13.08 -12.16 -5.38
C PRO A 217 14.31 -11.44 -5.96
N ILE A 218 14.25 -11.00 -7.23
CA ILE A 218 15.37 -10.30 -7.89
C ILE A 218 15.69 -8.97 -7.17
N TYR A 219 14.68 -8.12 -6.95
CA TYR A 219 14.86 -6.85 -6.23
C TYR A 219 15.34 -7.08 -4.79
N ARG A 220 14.88 -8.15 -4.12
CA ARG A 220 15.40 -8.51 -2.79
C ARG A 220 16.88 -8.90 -2.82
N ALA A 221 17.32 -9.67 -3.81
CA ALA A 221 18.73 -10.04 -3.96
C ALA A 221 19.59 -8.79 -4.24
N LEU A 222 19.18 -7.96 -5.20
CA LEU A 222 19.89 -6.73 -5.56
C LEU A 222 19.99 -5.75 -4.38
N SER A 223 18.90 -5.52 -3.65
CA SER A 223 18.92 -4.64 -2.47
C SER A 223 19.80 -5.17 -1.33
N ARG A 224 19.94 -6.49 -1.17
CA ARG A 224 20.91 -7.07 -0.23
C ARG A 224 22.35 -6.81 -0.67
N ILE A 225 22.65 -7.00 -1.95
CA ILE A 225 24.00 -6.75 -2.51
C ILE A 225 24.39 -5.28 -2.34
N ILE A 226 23.52 -4.35 -2.72
CA ILE A 226 23.76 -2.90 -2.61
C ILE A 226 24.03 -2.52 -1.14
N ARG A 227 23.26 -3.05 -0.19
CA ARG A 227 23.51 -2.80 1.25
C ARG A 227 24.87 -3.30 1.68
N CYS A 228 25.25 -4.53 1.33
CA CYS A 228 26.57 -5.06 1.67
C CYS A 228 27.70 -4.18 1.12
N LEU A 229 27.52 -3.61 -0.07
CA LEU A 229 28.49 -2.68 -0.66
C LEU A 229 28.52 -1.33 0.08
N MET A 230 27.39 -0.79 0.52
CA MET A 230 27.32 0.49 1.25
C MET A 230 27.77 0.39 2.72
N THR A 231 27.70 -0.78 3.35
CA THR A 231 28.17 -0.99 4.73
C THR A 231 29.66 -1.33 4.83
N CYS A 232 30.34 -1.53 3.69
CA CYS A 232 31.76 -1.85 3.63
C CYS A 232 32.67 -0.64 3.31
N GLN A 233 32.13 0.59 3.35
CA GLN A 233 32.87 1.86 3.31
C GLN A 233 32.85 2.53 4.68
#